data_AF-A0A522EGT2-F1
#
_entry.id   AF-A0A522EGT2-F1
#
_cell.length_a   1.000
_cell.length_b   1.000
_cell.length_c   1.000
_cell.angle_alpha   90.00
_cell.angle_beta   90.00
_cell.angle_gamma   90.00
#
_symmetry.space_group_name_H-M   'P 1'
#
loop_
_entity.id
_entity.type
_entity.pdbx_description
1 polymer ?
#
loop_
_entity_poly.entity_id
_entity_poly.type
_entity_poly.pdbx_seq_one_letter_code
_entity_poly.pdbx_strand_id
1 'polypeptide(L)'
;ADNEQELGEQPFIASLTFGAERHLQFRHKKSSEQGRILLRNGSLLIMQPDFQHHWLHSVPIDQNLAEGRINLTFRKVIPAC
;
A
#
# COMPACT_ATOMS: atom_id res chain seq x y z
N ALA A 1 -4.69 3.95 -7.23
CA ALA A 1 -3.99 2.69 -7.55
C ALA A 1 -2.66 3.06 -8.17
N ASP A 2 -1.60 2.34 -7.82
CA ASP A 2 -0.22 2.62 -8.21
C ASP A 2 0.09 2.11 -9.62
N ASN A 3 -0.60 2.69 -10.60
CA ASN A 3 -0.63 2.21 -11.99
C ASN A 3 0.16 3.14 -12.93
N GLU A 4 1.12 3.87 -12.40
CA GLU A 4 1.92 4.84 -13.17
C GLU A 4 2.92 4.10 -14.06
N GLN A 5 2.95 4.45 -15.35
CA GLN A 5 3.74 3.78 -16.39
C GLN A 5 5.26 3.87 -16.13
N GLU A 6 5.68 4.87 -15.34
CA GLU A 6 7.07 5.14 -14.96
C GLU A 6 7.64 4.17 -13.90
N LEU A 7 6.79 3.28 -13.36
CA LEU A 7 7.16 2.29 -12.36
C LEU A 7 7.59 0.94 -12.97
N GLY A 8 7.50 0.81 -14.30
CA GLY A 8 7.76 -0.43 -15.02
C GLY A 8 6.66 -1.49 -14.87
N GLU A 9 6.83 -2.63 -15.53
CA GLU A 9 5.83 -3.71 -15.60
C GLU A 9 5.59 -4.42 -14.26
N GLN A 10 6.52 -4.34 -13.31
CA GLN A 10 6.50 -5.10 -12.05
C GLN A 10 7.05 -4.27 -10.87
N PRO A 11 6.33 -3.24 -10.41
CA PRO A 11 6.83 -2.38 -9.37
C PRO A 11 6.82 -3.07 -8.01
N PHE A 12 8.00 -3.17 -7.41
CA PHE A 12 8.15 -3.52 -6.01
C PHE A 12 7.93 -2.27 -5.16
N ILE A 13 6.95 -2.31 -4.26
CA ILE A 13 6.62 -1.17 -3.40
C ILE A 13 6.87 -1.56 -1.95
N ALA A 14 7.69 -0.77 -1.27
CA ALA A 14 7.91 -0.89 0.16
C ALA A 14 7.25 0.30 0.88
N SER A 15 6.39 0.02 1.85
CA SER A 15 5.66 1.04 2.61
C SER A 15 6.01 0.92 4.09
N LEU A 16 6.66 1.95 4.64
CA LEU A 16 7.07 2.02 6.04
C LEU A 16 6.13 2.97 6.79
N THR A 17 5.51 2.48 7.86
CA THR A 17 4.55 3.27 8.67
C THR A 17 5.16 3.67 10.01
N PHE A 18 4.97 4.93 10.40
CA PHE A 18 5.32 5.47 11.70
C PHE A 18 4.14 6.20 12.34
N GLY A 19 4.06 6.14 13.67
CA GLY A 19 2.98 6.75 14.45
C GLY A 19 1.77 5.83 14.56
N ALA A 20 0.59 6.41 14.43
CA ALA A 20 -0.67 5.76 14.77
C ALA A 20 -1.00 4.54 13.91
N GLU A 21 -1.60 3.52 14.54
CA GLU A 21 -1.92 2.26 13.88
C GLU A 21 -3.15 2.36 12.97
N ARG A 22 -3.06 1.75 11.80
CA ARG A 22 -4.13 1.79 10.78
C ARG A 22 -4.31 0.47 10.08
N HIS A 23 -5.55 0.10 9.81
CA HIS A 23 -5.83 -1.01 8.93
C HIS A 23 -5.60 -0.59 7.48
N LEU A 24 -4.75 -1.32 6.77
CA LEU A 24 -4.78 -1.33 5.31
C LEU A 24 -5.77 -2.41 4.88
N GLN A 25 -6.81 -2.02 4.17
CA GLN A 25 -7.74 -2.94 3.54
C GLN A 25 -7.26 -3.23 2.12
N PHE A 26 -7.43 -4.46 1.68
CA PHE A 26 -7.19 -4.83 0.29
C PHE A 26 -8.31 -5.72 -0.22
N ARG A 27 -8.69 -5.55 -1.48
CA ARG A 27 -9.73 -6.30 -2.17
C ARG A 27 -9.25 -6.70 -3.55
N HIS A 28 -9.51 -7.94 -3.92
CA HIS A 28 -9.22 -8.42 -5.26
C HIS A 28 -10.15 -7.74 -6.28
N LYS A 29 -9.66 -7.46 -7.49
CA LYS A 29 -10.42 -6.74 -8.54
C LYS A 29 -11.48 -7.60 -9.20
N LYS A 30 -11.22 -8.90 -9.37
CA LYS A 30 -12.11 -9.87 -10.06
C LYS A 30 -12.89 -10.77 -9.11
N SER A 31 -12.24 -11.43 -8.15
CA SER A 31 -12.89 -12.16 -7.06
C SER A 31 -13.42 -11.22 -5.97
N SER A 32 -14.33 -11.75 -5.13
CA SER A 32 -14.84 -11.08 -3.91
C SER A 32 -13.90 -11.21 -2.71
N GLU A 33 -12.64 -11.59 -2.93
CA GLU A 33 -11.68 -11.74 -1.85
C GLU A 33 -11.28 -10.39 -1.27
N GLN A 34 -11.27 -10.32 0.06
CA GLN A 34 -10.91 -9.12 0.79
C GLN A 34 -10.15 -9.48 2.06
N GLY A 35 -9.24 -8.61 2.47
CA GLY A 35 -8.45 -8.77 3.66
C GLY A 35 -8.11 -7.41 4.28
N ARG A 36 -7.62 -7.47 5.51
CA ARG A 36 -7.11 -6.30 6.22
C ARG A 36 -5.85 -6.67 6.98
N ILE A 37 -4.90 -5.76 7.01
CA ILE A 37 -3.68 -5.87 7.80
C ILE A 37 -3.54 -4.63 8.68
N LEU A 38 -3.26 -4.84 9.96
CA LEU A 38 -2.99 -3.74 10.89
C LEU A 38 -1.52 -3.30 10.73
N LEU A 39 -1.33 -2.07 10.28
CA LEU A 39 -0.01 -1.43 10.18
C LEU A 39 0.28 -0.72 11.50
N ARG A 40 1.21 -1.27 12.26
CA ARG A 40 1.70 -0.71 13.53
C ARG A 40 2.87 0.25 13.27
N ASN A 41 3.23 1.04 14.28
CA ASN A 41 4.45 1.83 14.24
C ASN A 41 5.67 0.95 13.95
N GLY A 42 6.49 1.34 12.98
CA GLY A 42 7.69 0.59 12.55
C GLY A 42 7.39 -0.58 11.61
N SER A 43 6.13 -0.77 11.19
CA SER A 43 5.79 -1.84 10.26
C SER A 43 6.28 -1.52 8.85
N LEU A 44 7.01 -2.46 8.26
CA LEU A 44 7.37 -2.46 6.84
C LEU A 44 6.43 -3.41 6.09
N LEU A 45 5.63 -2.84 5.21
CA LEU A 45 4.79 -3.58 4.28
C LEU A 45 5.48 -3.67 2.92
N ILE A 46 5.61 -4.88 2.40
CA ILE A 46 6.14 -5.12 1.06
C ILE A 46 4.99 -5.59 0.16
N MET A 47 4.72 -4.83 -0.89
CA MET A 47 3.80 -5.23 -1.95
C MET A 47 4.61 -5.84 -3.08
N GLN A 48 4.43 -7.14 -3.29
CA GLN A 48 5.10 -7.90 -4.35
C GLN A 48 4.64 -7.46 -5.74
N PRO A 49 5.44 -7.77 -6.78
CA PRO A 49 5.03 -7.63 -8.17
C PRO A 49 3.65 -8.27 -8.40
N ASP A 50 2.86 -7.73 -9.31
CA ASP A 50 1.48 -8.17 -9.64
C ASP A 50 0.42 -7.92 -8.56
N PHE A 51 0.78 -7.51 -7.34
CA PHE A 51 -0.21 -7.12 -6.33
C PHE A 51 -1.07 -5.95 -6.81
N GLN A 52 -0.45 -4.90 -7.38
CA GLN A 52 -1.19 -3.74 -7.92
C GLN A 52 -2.10 -4.09 -9.10
N HIS A 53 -1.75 -5.13 -9.87
CA HIS A 53 -2.55 -5.60 -11.00
C HIS A 53 -3.85 -6.25 -10.53
N HIS A 54 -3.78 -7.09 -9.50
CA HIS A 54 -4.91 -7.91 -9.05
C HIS A 54 -5.67 -7.32 -7.85
N TRP A 55 -5.03 -6.53 -7.02
CA TRP A 55 -5.56 -6.04 -5.75
C TRP A 55 -5.67 -4.52 -5.73
N LEU A 56 -6.77 -4.04 -5.16
CA LEU A 56 -6.95 -2.66 -4.73
C LEU A 56 -6.64 -2.59 -3.25
N HIS A 57 -6.00 -1.51 -2.81
CA HIS A 57 -5.74 -1.28 -1.39
C HIS A 57 -6.16 0.13 -0.97
N SER A 58 -6.61 0.28 0.27
CA SER A 58 -7.01 1.56 0.84
C SER A 58 -6.74 1.60 2.34
N VAL A 59 -6.54 2.81 2.87
CA VAL A 59 -6.58 3.07 4.31
C VAL A 59 -7.89 3.80 4.58
N PRO A 60 -8.89 3.14 5.20
CA PRO A 60 -10.18 3.75 5.48
C PRO A 60 -10.01 4.92 6.45
N ILE A 61 -10.90 5.90 6.34
CA ILE A 61 -11.00 6.99 7.29
C ILE A 61 -11.43 6.40 8.64
N ASP A 62 -10.69 6.74 9.69
CA ASP A 62 -11.06 6.41 11.06
C ASP A 62 -11.08 7.71 11.88
N GLN A 63 -12.31 8.10 12.22
CA GLN A 63 -12.66 9.37 12.86
C GLN A 63 -12.25 9.43 14.34
N ASN A 64 -11.92 8.29 14.95
CA ASN A 64 -11.59 8.23 16.39
C ASN A 64 -10.10 8.40 16.67
N LEU A 65 -9.26 8.53 15.64
CA LEU A 65 -7.83 8.65 15.84
C LEU A 65 -7.41 10.11 15.94
N ALA A 66 -6.88 10.47 17.09
CA ALA A 66 -6.33 11.79 17.38
C ALA A 66 -4.83 11.90 17.04
N GLU A 67 -4.16 10.77 16.79
CA GLU A 67 -2.72 10.70 16.61
C GLU A 67 -2.30 10.80 15.14
N GLY A 68 -1.13 11.41 14.89
CA GLY A 68 -0.57 11.52 13.55
C GLY A 68 0.01 10.19 13.03
N ARG A 69 -0.07 9.97 11.72
CA ARG A 69 0.57 8.84 11.03
C ARG A 69 1.34 9.35 9.82
N ILE A 70 2.58 8.90 9.69
CA ILE A 70 3.41 9.11 8.48
C ILE A 70 3.58 7.75 7.79
N ASN A 71 3.40 7.73 6.48
CA ASN A 71 3.66 6.55 5.66
C ASN A 71 4.64 6.91 4.54
N LEU A 72 5.79 6.25 4.54
CA LEU A 72 6.82 6.42 3.52
C LEU A 72 6.67 5.29 2.50
N THR A 73 6.36 5.63 1.25
CA THR A 73 6.24 4.67 0.15
C THR A 73 7.46 4.80 -0.75
N PHE A 74 8.32 3.78 -0.72
CA PHE A 74 9.49 3.67 -1.57
C PHE A 74 9.12 2.94 -2.86
N ARG A 75 9.52 3.53 -3.98
CA ARG A 75 9.31 2.99 -5.32
C ARG A 75 10.61 3.10 -6.10
N LYS A 76 10.88 2.12 -6.95
CA LYS A 76 11.96 2.19 -7.93
C LYS A 76 11.40 2.78 -9.21
N VAL A 77 11.81 3.99 -9.55
CA VAL A 77 11.49 4.61 -10.84
C VAL A 77 12.55 4.18 -11.83
N ILE A 78 12.14 3.64 -12.98
CA ILE A 78 13.05 3.27 -14.07
C ILE A 78 12.95 4.39 -15.11
N PRO A 79 14.05 5.07 -15.46
CA PRO A 79 14.00 6.10 -16.49
C PRO A 79 13.59 5.49 -17.82
N ALA A 80 12.66 6.14 -18.54
CA ALA A 80 12.34 5.79 -19.91
C ALA A 80 13.55 6.10 -20.79
N CYS A 81 14.02 5.09 -21.54
CA CYS A 81 15.01 5.24 -22.60
C CYS A 81 14.34 5.62 -23.92
#